data_AF-A0A7W9LA94-F1
#
_entry.id   AF-A0A7W9LA94-F1
#
_cell.length_a   1.000
_cell.length_b   1.000
_cell.length_c   1.000
_cell.angle_alpha   90.00
_cell.angle_beta   90.00
_cell.angle_gamma   90.00
#
_symmetry.space_group_name_H-M   'P 1'
#
loop_
_entity.id
_entity.type
_entity.pdbx_description
1 polymer ?
#
loop_
_entity_poly.entity_id
_entity_poly.type
_entity_poly.pdbx_seq_one_letter_code
_entity_poly.pdbx_strand_id
1 'polypeptide(L)'
;MTQPHIPPAQNFRAQDYHRQAADLTRDRDDLLAQARHILNTAEAEGRDLTEAERTEHAELLTRIEGRTTDIATSQDRANRMDHLIHTVRSGRAGFEHGDGNRPVDYGTQQFGDRQYASLSVTRNEAVYRRGDPGVSWVRDLVAAGMHHDRDAADRLRSNNREVAGLTRALSTTDGAGGEFVPPAWLVSEWVHLARAGRVVANRMRGQTLPAGTDVINLPRVATGTSTAEQATQNTAVSNTDATTDSVAANVATLAGQQVVSLQLIEQSPVNIDDVLLADLLADLAVKVDTFVINNNAANKRGLLNVSGLNAISYTDASPTVGELYPKLADAIQQIHTGRFMAADHIFMHPRRWAWIMAAVDTQSRPLAVPAANAPQNVIAAVGTVAAEGFVGSMHGLPVFVDPNIPVNLGAGTNEDRVIVARANDVILYESLPRAEAFREPLAAQMSVLLRVYEYVALHSARYPKSISVISGTGLIAPTF
;
A
#
# COMPACT_ATOMS: atom_id res chain seq x y z
N MET A 1 15.79 -32.88 52.02
CA MET A 1 14.57 -32.62 51.25
C MET A 1 14.67 -33.35 49.93
N THR A 2 13.77 -34.29 49.72
CA THR A 2 13.64 -35.18 48.55
C THR A 2 13.45 -34.39 47.25
N GLN A 3 14.24 -34.70 46.22
CA GLN A 3 14.06 -34.16 44.87
C GLN A 3 12.64 -34.45 44.37
N PRO A 4 11.88 -33.46 43.88
CA PRO A 4 10.62 -33.73 43.22
C PRO A 4 10.91 -34.21 41.78
N HIS A 5 10.83 -35.52 41.61
CA HIS A 5 10.83 -36.23 40.33
C HIS A 5 9.67 -35.70 39.48
N ILE A 6 9.97 -35.07 38.34
CA ILE A 6 8.93 -34.75 37.34
C ILE A 6 8.35 -36.10 36.90
N PRO A 7 7.05 -36.36 37.09
CA PRO A 7 6.47 -37.62 36.67
C PRO A 7 6.63 -37.75 35.15
N PRO A 8 7.16 -38.87 34.63
CA PRO A 8 7.37 -39.07 33.19
C PRO A 8 6.09 -38.85 32.37
N ALA A 9 4.91 -38.99 32.98
CA ALA A 9 3.59 -38.92 32.36
C ALA A 9 3.29 -37.64 31.54
N GLN A 10 3.85 -36.47 31.84
CA GLN A 10 3.55 -35.24 31.08
C GLN A 10 4.31 -35.13 29.76
N ASN A 11 5.57 -35.58 29.71
CA ASN A 11 6.35 -35.67 28.47
C ASN A 11 5.82 -36.78 27.55
N PHE A 12 5.28 -37.87 28.11
CA PHE A 12 4.65 -38.94 27.31
C PHE A 12 3.41 -38.42 26.56
N ARG A 13 2.55 -37.63 27.21
CA ARG A 13 1.30 -37.12 26.61
C ARG A 13 1.50 -36.17 25.42
N ALA A 14 2.53 -35.33 25.44
CA ALA A 14 2.85 -34.47 24.29
C ALA A 14 3.30 -35.28 23.07
N GLN A 15 4.17 -36.28 23.29
CA GLN A 15 4.63 -37.18 22.25
C GLN A 15 3.50 -38.04 21.68
N ASP A 16 2.50 -38.40 22.50
CA ASP A 16 1.33 -39.16 22.07
C ASP A 16 0.45 -38.34 21.11
N TYR A 17 0.24 -37.04 21.35
CA TYR A 17 -0.52 -36.17 20.43
C TYR A 17 0.20 -35.94 19.10
N HIS A 18 1.53 -35.79 19.12
CA HIS A 18 2.34 -35.69 17.90
C HIS A 18 2.29 -36.99 17.07
N ARG A 19 2.35 -38.15 17.74
CA ARG A 19 2.17 -39.46 17.07
C ARG A 19 0.77 -39.61 16.49
N GLN A 20 -0.26 -39.25 17.25
CA GLN A 20 -1.65 -39.29 16.80
C GLN A 20 -1.87 -38.41 15.56
N ALA A 21 -1.32 -37.19 15.55
CA ALA A 21 -1.40 -36.31 14.38
C ALA A 21 -0.68 -36.92 13.15
N ALA A 22 0.47 -37.57 13.36
CA ALA A 22 1.20 -38.25 12.29
C ALA A 22 0.43 -39.46 11.72
N ASP A 23 -0.19 -40.26 12.58
CA ASP A 23 -1.00 -41.41 12.17
C ASP A 23 -2.25 -40.96 11.37
N LEU A 24 -2.96 -39.95 11.86
CA LEU A 24 -4.12 -39.35 11.14
C LEU A 24 -3.73 -38.74 9.79
N THR A 25 -2.51 -38.21 9.68
CA THR A 25 -1.98 -37.68 8.41
C THR A 25 -1.77 -38.81 7.40
N ARG A 26 -1.22 -39.96 7.83
CA ARG A 26 -1.10 -41.14 6.95
C ARG A 26 -2.46 -41.67 6.51
N ASP A 27 -3.41 -41.79 7.43
CA ASP A 27 -4.79 -42.21 7.12
C ASP A 27 -5.45 -41.29 6.07
N ARG A 28 -5.28 -39.96 6.19
CA ARG A 28 -5.79 -39.00 5.22
C ARG A 28 -5.14 -39.19 3.85
N ASP A 29 -3.83 -39.40 3.81
CA ASP A 29 -3.09 -39.56 2.55
C ASP A 29 -3.49 -40.86 1.83
N ASP A 30 -3.78 -41.93 2.58
CA ASP A 30 -4.34 -43.18 2.04
C ASP A 30 -5.76 -42.99 1.46
N LEU A 31 -6.62 -42.19 2.13
CA LEU A 31 -7.95 -41.85 1.62
C LEU A 31 -7.88 -40.98 0.35
N LEU A 32 -6.94 -40.04 0.29
CA LEU A 32 -6.66 -39.23 -0.90
C LEU A 32 -6.19 -40.10 -2.07
N ALA A 33 -5.36 -41.12 -1.81
CA ALA A 33 -4.94 -42.06 -2.82
C ALA A 33 -6.12 -42.89 -3.38
N GLN A 34 -7.04 -43.33 -2.51
CA GLN A 34 -8.26 -44.04 -2.92
C GLN A 34 -9.19 -43.15 -3.76
N ALA A 35 -9.42 -41.90 -3.34
CA ALA A 35 -10.26 -40.97 -4.09
C ALA A 35 -9.68 -40.67 -5.48
N ARG A 36 -8.35 -40.49 -5.58
CA ARG A 36 -7.65 -40.30 -6.86
C ARG A 36 -7.71 -41.53 -7.75
N HIS A 37 -7.65 -42.73 -7.18
CA HIS A 37 -7.74 -43.97 -7.95
C HIS A 37 -9.08 -44.05 -8.69
N ILE A 38 -10.21 -43.72 -8.04
CA ILE A 38 -11.54 -43.74 -8.66
C ILE A 38 -11.60 -42.81 -9.88
N LEU A 39 -11.06 -41.59 -9.75
CA LEU A 39 -11.00 -40.62 -10.86
C LEU A 39 -10.11 -41.12 -12.02
N ASN A 40 -8.94 -41.66 -11.70
CA ASN A 40 -8.00 -42.16 -12.70
C ASN A 40 -8.55 -43.38 -13.45
N THR A 41 -9.34 -44.25 -12.80
CA THR A 41 -10.00 -45.38 -13.46
C THR A 41 -11.06 -44.90 -14.46
N ALA A 42 -11.88 -43.91 -14.08
CA ALA A 42 -12.88 -43.33 -14.99
C ALA A 42 -12.22 -42.61 -16.19
N GLU A 43 -11.12 -41.88 -15.95
CA GLU A 43 -10.35 -41.20 -16.99
C GLU A 43 -9.68 -42.20 -17.96
N ALA A 44 -9.10 -43.29 -17.45
CA ALA A 44 -8.49 -44.33 -18.28
C ALA A 44 -9.50 -45.08 -19.15
N GLU A 45 -10.75 -45.20 -18.71
CA GLU A 45 -11.85 -45.83 -19.44
C GLU A 45 -12.59 -44.85 -20.37
N GLY A 46 -12.23 -43.56 -20.37
CA GLY A 46 -12.80 -42.54 -21.25
C GLY A 46 -14.30 -42.29 -21.02
N ARG A 47 -14.77 -42.51 -19.79
CA ARG A 47 -16.19 -42.43 -19.41
C ARG A 47 -16.38 -41.51 -18.21
N ASP A 48 -17.61 -41.02 -18.04
CA ASP A 48 -18.02 -40.33 -16.82
C ASP A 48 -18.12 -41.30 -15.63
N LEU A 49 -18.00 -40.76 -14.42
CA LEU A 49 -18.21 -41.48 -13.17
C LEU A 49 -19.63 -42.06 -13.11
N THR A 50 -19.74 -43.35 -12.82
CA THR A 50 -21.03 -43.98 -12.54
C THR A 50 -21.64 -43.43 -11.25
N GLU A 51 -22.95 -43.58 -11.06
CA GLU A 51 -23.62 -43.09 -9.84
C GLU A 51 -23.08 -43.74 -8.55
N ALA A 52 -22.65 -45.00 -8.63
CA ALA A 52 -22.01 -45.71 -7.53
C ALA A 52 -20.62 -45.11 -7.19
N GLU A 53 -19.77 -44.87 -8.20
CA GLU A 53 -18.44 -44.27 -8.01
C GLU A 53 -18.52 -42.81 -7.56
N ARG A 54 -19.54 -42.07 -8.00
CA ARG A 54 -19.80 -40.70 -7.55
C ARG A 54 -20.16 -40.66 -6.06
N THR A 55 -20.98 -41.61 -5.61
CA THR A 55 -21.36 -41.75 -4.20
C THR A 55 -20.15 -42.13 -3.35
N GLU A 56 -19.37 -43.14 -3.78
CA GLU A 56 -18.15 -43.57 -3.09
C GLU A 56 -17.10 -42.45 -3.00
N HIS A 57 -16.91 -41.69 -4.09
CA HIS A 57 -16.00 -40.54 -4.10
C HIS A 57 -16.46 -39.43 -3.15
N ALA A 58 -17.77 -39.14 -3.07
CA ALA A 58 -18.31 -38.15 -2.14
C ALA A 58 -18.16 -38.59 -0.66
N GLU A 59 -18.34 -39.88 -0.37
CA GLU A 59 -18.09 -40.45 0.96
C GLU A 59 -16.62 -40.36 1.37
N LEU A 60 -15.70 -40.63 0.43
CA LEU A 60 -14.26 -40.47 0.66
C LEU A 60 -13.89 -39.01 0.95
N LEU A 61 -14.44 -38.04 0.22
CA LEU A 61 -14.22 -36.61 0.48
C LEU A 61 -14.71 -36.20 1.87
N THR A 62 -15.88 -36.68 2.29
CA THR A 62 -16.43 -36.43 3.63
C THR A 62 -15.51 -36.98 4.72
N ARG A 63 -14.95 -38.18 4.50
CA ARG A 63 -13.97 -38.80 5.42
C ARG A 63 -12.65 -38.04 5.46
N ILE A 64 -12.17 -37.51 4.33
CA ILE A 64 -10.95 -36.68 4.24
C ILE A 64 -11.12 -35.38 5.02
N GLU A 65 -12.27 -34.72 4.91
CA GLU A 65 -12.58 -33.50 5.66
C GLU A 65 -12.64 -33.78 7.17
N GLY A 66 -13.29 -34.88 7.58
CA GLY A 66 -13.29 -35.35 8.96
C GLY A 66 -11.86 -35.59 9.50
N ARG A 67 -11.01 -36.30 8.74
CA ARG A 67 -9.61 -36.51 9.12
C ARG A 67 -8.79 -35.23 9.18
N THR A 68 -9.07 -34.26 8.32
CA THR A 68 -8.39 -32.95 8.34
C THR A 68 -8.73 -32.17 9.62
N THR A 69 -9.99 -32.24 10.05
CA THR A 69 -10.45 -31.66 11.32
C THR A 69 -9.83 -32.35 12.54
N ASP A 70 -9.72 -33.69 12.51
CA ASP A 70 -9.08 -34.48 13.57
C ASP A 70 -7.56 -34.17 13.71
N ILE A 71 -6.87 -33.96 12.56
CA ILE A 71 -5.45 -33.57 12.53
C ILE A 71 -5.27 -32.20 13.18
N ALA A 72 -6.07 -31.20 12.79
CA ALA A 72 -6.00 -29.86 13.37
C ALA A 72 -6.21 -29.88 14.90
N THR A 73 -7.21 -30.62 15.36
CA THR A 73 -7.50 -30.79 16.79
C THR A 73 -6.35 -31.45 17.55
N SER A 74 -5.71 -32.46 16.94
CA SER A 74 -4.57 -33.17 17.56
C SER A 74 -3.31 -32.31 17.60
N GLN A 75 -3.05 -31.51 16.55
CA GLN A 75 -1.94 -30.57 16.49
C GLN A 75 -2.09 -29.43 17.52
N ASP A 76 -3.30 -28.89 17.67
CA ASP A 76 -3.59 -27.87 18.69
C ASP A 76 -3.36 -28.38 20.11
N ARG A 77 -3.74 -29.63 20.38
CA ARG A 77 -3.49 -30.28 21.68
C ARG A 77 -1.99 -30.48 21.92
N ALA A 78 -1.23 -30.86 20.90
CA ALA A 78 0.21 -31.01 20.97
C ALA A 78 0.90 -29.67 21.28
N ASN A 79 0.58 -28.63 20.51
CA ASN A 79 1.11 -27.27 20.69
C ASN A 79 0.79 -26.70 22.08
N ARG A 80 -0.44 -26.92 22.57
CA ARG A 80 -0.85 -26.50 23.92
C ARG A 80 -0.04 -27.22 25.01
N MET A 81 0.23 -28.52 24.83
CA MET A 81 1.03 -29.29 25.78
C MET A 81 2.50 -28.86 25.77
N ASP A 82 3.07 -28.58 24.60
CA ASP A 82 4.44 -28.09 24.47
C ASP A 82 4.63 -26.72 25.13
N HIS A 83 3.65 -25.83 24.99
CA HIS A 83 3.61 -24.55 25.70
C HIS A 83 3.54 -24.74 27.23
N LEU A 84 2.73 -25.69 27.72
CA LEU A 84 2.65 -26.02 29.14
C LEU A 84 3.96 -26.61 29.68
N ILE A 85 4.62 -27.49 28.92
CA ILE A 85 5.93 -28.04 29.29
C ILE A 85 6.99 -26.93 29.38
N HIS A 86 6.99 -25.99 28.43
CA HIS A 86 7.92 -24.86 28.42
C HIS A 86 7.70 -23.90 29.60
N THR A 87 6.45 -23.57 29.92
CA THR A 87 6.10 -22.70 31.04
C THR A 87 6.43 -23.33 32.40
N VAL A 88 6.22 -24.63 32.56
CA VAL A 88 6.64 -25.35 33.79
C VAL A 88 8.16 -25.42 33.93
N ARG A 89 8.90 -25.63 32.83
CA ARG A 89 10.38 -25.62 32.86
C ARG A 89 10.95 -24.25 33.20
N SER A 90 10.42 -23.19 32.61
CA SER A 90 10.86 -21.81 32.86
C SER A 90 10.48 -21.31 34.25
N GLY A 91 9.32 -21.71 34.77
CA GLY A 91 8.93 -21.43 36.16
C GLY A 91 9.85 -22.07 37.20
N ARG A 92 10.40 -23.27 36.92
CA ARG A 92 11.29 -23.98 37.86
C ARG A 92 12.67 -23.32 37.99
N ALA A 93 13.17 -22.66 36.94
CA ALA A 93 14.44 -21.94 36.98
C ALA A 93 14.38 -20.65 37.84
N GLY A 94 13.19 -20.09 38.06
CA GLY A 94 12.99 -18.88 38.87
C GLY A 94 12.99 -19.09 40.39
N PHE A 95 12.93 -20.33 40.88
CA PHE A 95 12.85 -20.63 42.32
C PHE A 95 14.15 -21.15 42.95
N GLU A 96 15.21 -21.43 42.17
CA GLU A 96 16.46 -22.01 42.71
C GLU A 96 17.52 -20.99 43.15
N HIS A 97 17.34 -19.67 42.94
CA HIS A 97 18.31 -18.65 43.38
C HIS A 97 17.65 -17.56 44.23
N GLY A 98 17.43 -17.90 45.50
CA GLY A 98 17.20 -16.92 46.56
C GLY A 98 18.12 -17.22 47.73
N ASP A 99 19.27 -16.54 47.80
CA ASP A 99 19.81 -16.05 49.09
C ASP A 99 20.99 -15.07 48.94
N GLY A 100 20.97 -14.03 49.77
CA GLY A 100 22.18 -13.50 50.42
C GLY A 100 23.05 -12.44 49.71
N ASN A 101 22.64 -11.18 49.81
CA ASN A 101 23.46 -9.97 50.06
C ASN A 101 25.00 -10.11 50.06
N ARG A 102 25.70 -9.53 49.06
CA ARG A 102 27.04 -8.89 49.21
C ARG A 102 27.25 -7.78 48.16
N PRO A 103 27.78 -6.59 48.53
CA PRO A 103 28.03 -5.50 47.59
C PRO A 103 29.47 -5.45 47.05
N VAL A 104 29.56 -5.07 45.76
CA VAL A 104 30.63 -4.44 44.94
C VAL A 104 32.04 -5.06 44.84
N ASP A 105 32.50 -5.29 43.61
CA ASP A 105 33.87 -4.94 43.17
C ASP A 105 33.95 -4.77 41.63
N TYR A 106 34.60 -3.71 41.16
CA TYR A 106 34.83 -3.41 39.74
C TYR A 106 36.24 -3.86 39.36
N GLY A 107 36.34 -5.04 38.73
CA GLY A 107 37.61 -5.60 38.26
C GLY A 107 37.48 -6.19 36.86
N THR A 108 38.10 -5.52 35.90
CA THR A 108 38.29 -5.92 34.50
C THR A 108 39.05 -7.24 34.40
N GLN A 109 38.45 -8.29 33.84
CA GLN A 109 39.18 -9.42 33.25
C GLN A 109 38.35 -10.11 32.16
N GLN A 110 38.95 -10.19 30.98
CA GLN A 110 38.42 -10.76 29.75
C GLN A 110 38.11 -12.26 29.93
N PHE A 111 36.88 -12.65 29.63
CA PHE A 111 36.49 -14.04 29.40
C PHE A 111 35.72 -14.13 28.08
N GLY A 112 36.15 -15.09 27.26
CA GLY A 112 35.79 -15.22 25.85
C GLY A 112 34.30 -15.44 25.57
N ASP A 113 33.97 -15.15 24.31
CA ASP A 113 32.68 -15.31 23.64
C ASP A 113 31.88 -16.50 24.14
N ARG A 114 30.91 -16.22 25.01
CA ARG A 114 29.67 -17.00 25.08
C ARG A 114 28.64 -16.21 24.30
N GLN A 115 28.41 -16.66 23.07
CA GLN A 115 27.32 -16.20 22.24
C GLN A 115 26.01 -16.26 23.03
N TYR A 116 25.52 -15.10 23.45
CA TYR A 116 24.11 -14.96 23.77
C TYR A 116 23.36 -15.28 22.50
N ALA A 117 22.69 -16.44 22.45
CA ALA A 117 21.63 -16.64 21.47
C ALA A 117 20.55 -15.62 21.80
N SER A 118 20.63 -14.43 21.20
CA SER A 118 19.54 -13.49 21.19
C SER A 118 18.37 -14.19 20.53
N LEU A 119 17.34 -14.50 21.31
CA LEU A 119 16.01 -14.75 20.79
C LEU A 119 15.55 -13.46 20.11
N SER A 120 15.96 -13.31 18.86
CA SER A 120 15.37 -12.35 17.93
C SER A 120 13.98 -12.88 17.63
N VAL A 121 12.95 -12.23 18.16
CA VAL A 121 11.59 -12.42 17.69
C VAL A 121 11.56 -11.98 16.23
N THR A 122 11.71 -12.94 15.32
CA THR A 122 11.91 -12.65 13.90
C THR A 122 10.70 -11.98 13.27
N ARG A 123 9.49 -12.20 13.82
CA ARG A 123 8.24 -11.48 13.49
C ARG A 123 7.30 -11.50 14.69
N ASN A 124 6.79 -10.33 15.10
CA ASN A 124 5.56 -10.26 15.88
C ASN A 124 4.39 -10.57 14.94
N GLU A 125 3.46 -11.41 15.38
CA GLU A 125 2.25 -11.71 14.61
C GLU A 125 1.29 -10.51 14.69
N ALA A 126 0.66 -10.17 13.55
CA ALA A 126 -0.20 -8.98 13.45
C ALA A 126 -1.43 -9.08 14.36
N VAL A 127 -1.80 -7.97 15.01
CA VAL A 127 -2.89 -7.93 16.00
C VAL A 127 -4.26 -8.25 15.38
N TYR A 128 -4.50 -7.78 14.16
CA TYR A 128 -5.68 -8.09 13.37
C TYR A 128 -5.30 -9.01 12.23
N ARG A 129 -5.82 -10.23 12.24
CA ARG A 129 -5.55 -11.26 11.24
C ARG A 129 -6.60 -11.26 10.13
N ARG A 130 -6.15 -11.58 8.93
CA ARG A 130 -7.02 -11.77 7.76
C ARG A 130 -7.98 -12.94 8.01
N GLY A 131 -9.29 -12.68 7.92
CA GLY A 131 -10.33 -13.72 7.97
C GLY A 131 -10.58 -14.35 9.34
N ASP A 132 -10.11 -13.75 10.43
CA ASP A 132 -10.43 -14.22 11.78
C ASP A 132 -11.86 -13.79 12.16
N PRO A 133 -12.83 -14.73 12.29
CA PRO A 133 -14.21 -14.40 12.60
C PRO A 133 -14.41 -13.87 14.03
N GLY A 134 -13.39 -13.97 14.89
CA GLY A 134 -13.48 -13.54 16.29
C GLY A 134 -13.14 -12.07 16.54
N VAL A 135 -12.35 -11.42 15.68
CA VAL A 135 -11.76 -10.10 15.95
C VAL A 135 -11.82 -9.20 14.70
N SER A 136 -12.81 -8.29 14.64
CA SER A 136 -12.89 -7.24 13.62
C SER A 136 -12.30 -5.93 14.14
N TRP A 137 -11.50 -5.28 13.29
CA TRP A 137 -10.93 -3.97 13.59
C TRP A 137 -12.02 -2.89 13.73
N VAL A 138 -13.06 -2.93 12.89
CA VAL A 138 -14.16 -1.96 12.94
C VAL A 138 -15.06 -2.20 14.15
N ARG A 139 -15.32 -3.47 14.48
CA ARG A 139 -16.03 -3.81 15.72
C ARG A 139 -15.27 -3.33 16.96
N ASP A 140 -13.96 -3.49 16.99
CA ASP A 140 -13.11 -2.97 18.06
C ASP A 140 -13.08 -1.44 18.08
N LEU A 141 -13.07 -0.77 16.92
CA LEU A 141 -13.18 0.68 16.80
C LEU A 141 -14.48 1.20 17.43
N VAL A 142 -15.59 0.54 17.11
CA VAL A 142 -16.91 0.84 17.67
C VAL A 142 -16.94 0.53 19.16
N ALA A 143 -16.39 -0.60 19.61
CA ALA A 143 -16.37 -0.97 21.02
C ALA A 143 -15.47 -0.05 21.87
N ALA A 144 -14.29 0.33 21.38
CA ALA A 144 -13.39 1.26 22.04
C ALA A 144 -14.00 2.68 22.09
N GLY A 145 -14.64 3.12 20.99
CA GLY A 145 -15.28 4.42 20.90
C GLY A 145 -16.58 4.54 21.71
N MET A 146 -17.38 3.49 21.79
CA MET A 146 -18.73 3.52 22.39
C MET A 146 -18.84 2.89 23.76
N HIS A 147 -18.14 1.77 24.00
CA HIS A 147 -18.23 1.01 25.26
C HIS A 147 -17.05 1.28 26.19
N HIS A 148 -16.08 2.10 25.75
CA HIS A 148 -14.80 2.29 26.44
C HIS A 148 -14.13 0.96 26.82
N ASP A 149 -14.31 -0.04 25.95
CA ASP A 149 -13.73 -1.36 26.16
C ASP A 149 -12.21 -1.24 26.12
N ARG A 150 -11.58 -1.54 27.27
CA ARG A 150 -10.14 -1.40 27.46
C ARG A 150 -9.37 -2.43 26.64
N ASP A 151 -9.93 -3.63 26.47
CA ASP A 151 -9.28 -4.71 25.74
C ASP A 151 -9.30 -4.41 24.23
N ALA A 152 -10.42 -3.89 23.71
CA ALA A 152 -10.50 -3.41 22.33
C ALA A 152 -9.57 -2.21 22.09
N ALA A 153 -9.52 -1.24 23.02
CA ALA A 153 -8.62 -0.10 22.92
C ALA A 153 -7.14 -0.51 22.92
N ASP A 154 -6.76 -1.52 23.71
CA ASP A 154 -5.38 -2.01 23.76
C ASP A 154 -4.98 -2.78 22.50
N ARG A 155 -5.91 -3.52 21.87
CA ARG A 155 -5.70 -4.11 20.54
C ARG A 155 -5.49 -3.04 19.47
N LEU A 156 -6.36 -2.03 19.41
CA LEU A 156 -6.23 -0.94 18.44
C LEU A 156 -4.93 -0.15 18.61
N ARG A 157 -4.52 0.16 19.85
CA ARG A 157 -3.23 0.82 20.13
C ARG A 157 -2.04 -0.03 19.69
N SER A 158 -2.12 -1.35 19.87
CA SER A 158 -1.07 -2.26 19.43
C SER A 158 -0.95 -2.28 17.91
N ASN A 159 -2.09 -2.28 17.19
CA ASN A 159 -2.12 -2.14 15.73
C ASN A 159 -1.54 -0.79 15.26
N ASN A 160 -1.88 0.33 15.91
CA ASN A 160 -1.29 1.62 15.58
C ASN A 160 0.24 1.62 15.69
N ARG A 161 0.79 0.98 16.74
CA ARG A 161 2.26 0.84 16.91
C ARG A 161 2.88 -0.05 15.83
N GLU A 162 2.20 -1.12 15.45
CA GLU A 162 2.65 -2.01 14.38
C GLU A 162 2.72 -1.28 13.03
N VAL A 163 1.63 -0.59 12.66
CA VAL A 163 1.56 0.18 11.41
C VAL A 163 2.57 1.33 11.40
N ALA A 164 2.76 2.04 12.52
CA ALA A 164 3.78 3.08 12.66
C ALA A 164 5.21 2.53 12.49
N GLY A 165 5.48 1.33 13.03
CA GLY A 165 6.75 0.63 12.85
C GLY A 165 7.03 0.23 11.40
N LEU A 166 5.99 -0.15 10.65
CA LEU A 166 6.09 -0.51 9.22
C LEU A 166 6.27 0.71 8.30
N THR A 167 5.74 1.87 8.66
CA THR A 167 5.67 3.05 7.77
C THR A 167 6.80 4.08 7.94
N ARG A 168 7.82 3.83 8.78
CA ARG A 168 8.96 4.76 9.03
C ARG A 168 8.53 6.22 9.24
N ALA A 169 7.39 6.43 9.89
CA ALA A 169 6.87 7.73 10.25
C ALA A 169 7.00 7.95 11.76
N LEU A 170 7.75 8.98 12.16
CA LEU A 170 7.91 9.39 13.55
C LEU A 170 6.68 10.21 13.98
N SER A 171 5.77 9.60 14.74
CA SER A 171 4.97 10.25 15.78
C SER A 171 4.26 9.19 16.61
N THR A 172 4.79 8.90 17.80
CA THR A 172 4.13 8.13 18.87
C THR A 172 3.21 9.00 19.71
N THR A 173 2.99 10.27 19.32
CA THR A 173 2.23 11.21 20.12
C THR A 173 0.75 11.04 19.85
N ASP A 174 0.08 10.57 20.89
CA ASP A 174 -1.36 10.40 21.07
C ASP A 174 -2.20 11.42 20.28
N GLY A 175 -2.88 10.93 19.25
CA GLY A 175 -4.15 11.51 18.82
C GLY A 175 -5.20 11.27 19.90
N ALA A 176 -6.07 12.24 20.14
CA ALA A 176 -6.98 12.30 21.27
C ALA A 176 -7.93 11.09 21.36
N GLY A 177 -7.49 9.99 21.96
CA GLY A 177 -8.31 8.90 22.53
C GLY A 177 -9.28 8.13 21.61
N GLY A 178 -9.44 8.50 20.33
CA GLY A 178 -10.45 7.94 19.43
C GLY A 178 -10.03 7.77 17.97
N GLU A 179 -8.80 8.14 17.62
CA GLU A 179 -8.26 8.03 16.27
C GLU A 179 -7.42 6.76 16.14
N PHE A 180 -7.80 5.87 15.22
CA PHE A 180 -7.07 4.62 15.00
C PHE A 180 -6.71 4.44 13.53
N VAL A 181 -5.54 3.85 13.30
CA VAL A 181 -5.00 3.59 11.96
C VAL A 181 -5.48 2.20 11.53
N PRO A 182 -6.14 2.05 10.37
CA PRO A 182 -6.59 0.75 9.89
C PRO A 182 -5.40 -0.15 9.52
N PRO A 183 -5.53 -1.48 9.63
CA PRO A 183 -4.48 -2.42 9.23
C PRO A 183 -4.22 -2.35 7.72
N ALA A 184 -2.96 -2.50 7.31
CA ALA A 184 -2.55 -2.33 5.91
C ALA A 184 -3.23 -3.32 4.93
N TRP A 185 -3.70 -4.47 5.40
CA TRP A 185 -4.33 -5.51 4.57
C TRP A 185 -5.83 -5.29 4.33
N LEU A 186 -6.49 -4.42 5.10
CA LEU A 186 -7.95 -4.22 5.03
C LEU A 186 -8.40 -3.67 3.66
N VAL A 187 -7.47 -3.12 2.88
CA VAL A 187 -7.70 -2.58 1.53
C VAL A 187 -7.87 -3.68 0.45
N SER A 188 -7.65 -4.96 0.77
CA SER A 188 -7.33 -5.98 -0.26
C SER A 188 -8.28 -7.17 -0.45
N GLU A 189 -9.35 -7.33 0.33
CA GLU A 189 -10.26 -8.48 0.15
C GLU A 189 -11.74 -8.10 0.22
N TRP A 190 -12.59 -8.78 -0.57
CA TRP A 190 -13.99 -8.52 -0.99
C TRP A 190 -14.13 -8.02 -2.43
N VAL A 191 -15.29 -8.24 -3.07
CA VAL A 191 -15.60 -7.71 -4.41
C VAL A 191 -15.77 -6.20 -4.26
N HIS A 192 -14.65 -5.49 -4.22
CA HIS A 192 -14.62 -4.05 -4.06
C HIS A 192 -15.28 -3.39 -5.26
N LEU A 193 -15.95 -2.26 -4.99
CA LEU A 193 -16.23 -1.32 -6.05
C LEU A 193 -14.91 -1.01 -6.77
N ALA A 194 -14.87 -1.23 -8.08
CA ALA A 194 -13.67 -0.96 -8.86
C ALA A 194 -13.34 0.52 -8.76
N ARG A 195 -12.27 0.85 -8.03
CA ARG A 195 -11.72 2.19 -7.87
C ARG A 195 -10.32 2.21 -8.45
N ALA A 196 -9.95 3.34 -9.04
CA ALA A 196 -8.59 3.54 -9.50
C ALA A 196 -7.63 3.59 -8.30
N GLY A 197 -6.42 3.08 -8.49
CA GLY A 197 -5.33 3.22 -7.53
C GLY A 197 -4.79 4.65 -7.46
N ARG A 198 -3.73 4.84 -6.69
CA ARG A 198 -3.05 6.14 -6.51
C ARG A 198 -1.67 6.18 -7.17
N VAL A 199 -1.61 5.97 -8.48
CA VAL A 199 -0.35 5.69 -9.17
C VAL A 199 0.55 6.92 -9.21
N VAL A 200 0.02 8.09 -9.58
CA VAL A 200 0.80 9.33 -9.65
C VAL A 200 1.31 9.72 -8.26
N ALA A 201 0.46 9.71 -7.24
CA ALA A 201 0.84 10.03 -5.87
C ALA A 201 1.97 9.14 -5.34
N ASN A 202 1.87 7.82 -5.55
CA ASN A 202 2.89 6.85 -5.11
C ASN A 202 4.26 7.03 -5.77
N ARG A 203 4.34 7.73 -6.92
CA ARG A 203 5.62 7.99 -7.62
C ARG A 203 6.28 9.28 -7.19
N MET A 204 5.55 10.19 -6.55
CA MET A 204 6.10 11.41 -5.99
C MET A 204 6.98 11.09 -4.78
N ARG A 205 7.81 12.06 -4.37
CA ARG A 205 8.63 11.89 -3.17
C ARG A 205 7.78 12.02 -1.90
N GLY A 206 7.37 10.89 -1.34
CA GLY A 206 6.64 10.83 -0.07
C GLY A 206 7.49 11.25 1.14
N GLN A 207 6.91 12.09 1.99
CA GLN A 207 7.45 12.48 3.29
C GLN A 207 6.33 12.46 4.34
N THR A 208 6.67 12.14 5.58
CA THR A 208 5.70 12.22 6.68
C THR A 208 5.37 13.68 6.98
N LEU A 209 4.08 13.98 7.13
CA LEU A 209 3.62 15.31 7.53
C LEU A 209 4.09 15.62 8.97
N PRO A 210 4.78 16.76 9.21
CA PRO A 210 5.09 17.21 10.57
C PRO A 210 3.80 17.51 11.36
N ALA A 211 3.74 17.08 12.62
CA ALA A 211 2.58 17.30 13.47
C ALA A 211 2.36 18.79 13.77
N GLY A 212 1.09 19.21 13.90
CA GLY A 212 0.70 20.54 14.36
C GLY A 212 0.98 21.69 13.39
N THR A 213 1.15 21.40 12.09
CA THR A 213 1.46 22.41 11.07
C THR A 213 0.37 22.48 10.01
N ASP A 214 -0.18 23.68 9.77
CA ASP A 214 -1.20 23.91 8.72
C ASP A 214 -0.60 24.35 7.38
N VAL A 215 0.65 24.82 7.39
CA VAL A 215 1.38 25.30 6.21
C VAL A 215 2.85 24.89 6.30
N ILE A 216 3.36 24.24 5.26
CA ILE A 216 4.79 23.93 5.11
C ILE A 216 5.41 25.00 4.21
N ASN A 217 6.38 25.74 4.76
CA ASN A 217 7.12 26.76 4.01
C ASN A 217 8.53 26.26 3.72
N LEU A 218 8.88 26.22 2.43
CA LEU A 218 10.23 25.92 1.98
C LEU A 218 10.91 27.20 1.50
N PRO A 219 12.06 27.61 2.08
CA PRO A 219 12.84 28.71 1.56
C PRO A 219 13.43 28.33 0.20
N ARG A 220 13.41 29.29 -0.73
CA ARG A 220 13.89 29.18 -2.10
C ARG A 220 14.84 30.35 -2.38
N VAL A 221 15.93 30.08 -3.08
CA VAL A 221 16.75 31.15 -3.67
C VAL A 221 16.12 31.52 -5.01
N ALA A 222 15.68 32.77 -5.15
CA ALA A 222 14.96 33.26 -6.32
C ALA A 222 15.91 33.75 -7.43
N THR A 223 17.02 34.39 -7.06
CA THR A 223 18.12 34.75 -7.98
C THR A 223 19.46 34.34 -7.38
N GLY A 224 20.36 33.82 -8.22
CA GLY A 224 21.70 33.44 -7.82
C GLY A 224 22.68 34.62 -7.88
N THR A 225 23.85 34.43 -7.28
CA THR A 225 25.00 35.33 -7.45
C THR A 225 25.63 35.13 -8.83
N SER A 226 26.26 36.16 -9.38
CA SER A 226 26.91 36.10 -10.68
C SER A 226 28.44 36.13 -10.58
N THR A 227 29.10 35.49 -11.54
CA THR A 227 30.54 35.63 -11.79
C THR A 227 30.72 35.93 -13.27
N ALA A 228 31.52 36.93 -13.61
CA ALA A 228 31.81 37.30 -15.00
C ALA A 228 33.29 37.62 -15.18
N GLU A 229 33.77 37.54 -16.43
CA GLU A 229 35.11 37.99 -16.79
C GLU A 229 35.26 39.49 -16.49
N GLN A 230 36.37 39.87 -15.86
CA GLN A 230 36.69 41.26 -15.63
C GLN A 230 37.14 41.88 -16.96
N ALA A 231 36.33 42.77 -17.51
CA ALA A 231 36.49 43.27 -18.88
C ALA A 231 37.87 43.89 -19.18
N THR A 232 38.49 44.56 -18.21
CA THR A 232 39.87 45.09 -18.32
C THR A 232 40.55 45.14 -16.94
N GLN A 233 41.87 45.36 -16.92
CA GLN A 233 42.60 45.56 -15.66
C GLN A 233 42.05 46.79 -14.91
N ASN A 234 41.91 46.67 -13.59
CA ASN A 234 41.45 47.74 -12.70
C ASN A 234 39.97 48.19 -12.88
N THR A 235 39.10 47.37 -13.51
CA THR A 235 37.64 47.64 -13.54
C THR A 235 36.87 46.87 -12.47
N ALA A 236 35.66 47.33 -12.14
CA ALA A 236 34.79 46.63 -11.19
C ALA A 236 34.52 45.18 -11.63
N VAL A 237 34.50 44.26 -10.65
CA VAL A 237 34.13 42.85 -10.83
C VAL A 237 32.61 42.72 -10.73
N SER A 238 32.04 41.68 -11.35
CA SER A 238 30.60 41.39 -11.23
C SER A 238 30.20 41.26 -9.77
N ASN A 239 29.19 42.01 -9.37
CA ASN A 239 28.54 41.87 -8.07
C ASN A 239 27.03 41.78 -8.30
N THR A 240 26.43 40.67 -7.89
CA THR A 240 24.98 40.45 -7.96
C THR A 240 24.56 39.71 -6.72
N ASP A 241 23.68 40.33 -5.93
CA ASP A 241 23.17 39.75 -4.70
C ASP A 241 22.14 38.66 -4.99
N ALA A 242 22.20 37.57 -4.23
CA ALA A 242 21.17 36.54 -4.28
C ALA A 242 19.92 36.98 -3.52
N THR A 243 18.74 36.80 -4.13
CA THR A 243 17.46 37.04 -3.45
C THR A 243 16.83 35.73 -3.00
N THR A 244 16.11 35.77 -1.88
CA THR A 244 15.37 34.62 -1.32
C THR A 244 13.87 34.85 -1.38
N ASP A 245 13.11 33.76 -1.47
CA ASP A 245 11.66 33.69 -1.48
C ASP A 245 11.21 32.44 -0.70
N SER A 246 9.91 32.25 -0.48
CA SER A 246 9.38 31.04 0.15
C SER A 246 8.25 30.44 -0.68
N VAL A 247 8.26 29.12 -0.83
CA VAL A 247 7.15 28.38 -1.44
C VAL A 247 6.35 27.73 -0.33
N ALA A 248 5.06 28.06 -0.23
CA ALA A 248 4.14 27.50 0.74
C ALA A 248 3.34 26.32 0.15
N ALA A 249 3.19 25.24 0.92
CA ALA A 249 2.19 24.20 0.69
C ALA A 249 1.24 24.16 1.88
N ASN A 250 -0.04 24.40 1.63
CA ASN A 250 -1.06 24.37 2.68
C ASN A 250 -1.53 22.93 2.88
N VAL A 251 -1.69 22.53 4.14
CA VAL A 251 -2.27 21.22 4.49
C VAL A 251 -3.76 21.20 4.13
N ALA A 252 -4.20 20.10 3.54
CA ALA A 252 -5.58 19.82 3.20
C ALA A 252 -6.04 18.56 3.93
N THR A 253 -7.25 18.61 4.48
CA THR A 253 -7.91 17.44 5.05
C THR A 253 -8.76 16.79 3.97
N LEU A 254 -8.43 15.55 3.61
CA LEU A 254 -9.28 14.69 2.79
C LEU A 254 -10.05 13.78 3.74
N ALA A 255 -11.38 13.83 3.72
CA ALA A 255 -12.21 13.07 4.64
C ALA A 255 -13.46 12.52 3.95
N GLY A 256 -13.90 11.35 4.42
CA GLY A 256 -15.13 10.70 4.03
C GLY A 256 -15.85 10.16 5.27
N GLN A 257 -17.17 9.99 5.17
CA GLN A 257 -17.98 9.44 6.25
C GLN A 257 -19.03 8.49 5.71
N GLN A 258 -19.39 7.50 6.51
CA GLN A 258 -20.47 6.58 6.23
C GLN A 258 -21.31 6.32 7.47
N VAL A 259 -22.63 6.32 7.29
CA VAL A 259 -23.58 6.01 8.34
C VAL A 259 -24.01 4.55 8.20
N VAL A 260 -23.86 3.78 9.28
CA VAL A 260 -24.15 2.34 9.33
C VAL A 260 -25.11 2.07 10.49
N SER A 261 -26.07 1.16 10.32
CA SER A 261 -26.96 0.75 11.41
C SER A 261 -26.18 -0.03 12.48
N LEU A 262 -26.42 0.26 13.76
CA LEU A 262 -25.79 -0.46 14.87
C LEU A 262 -26.18 -1.94 14.86
N GLN A 263 -27.43 -2.25 14.51
CA GLN A 263 -27.92 -3.62 14.41
C GLN A 263 -27.17 -4.41 13.32
N LEU A 264 -26.77 -3.73 12.23
CA LEU A 264 -25.98 -4.35 11.17
C LEU A 264 -24.57 -4.69 11.66
N ILE A 265 -23.98 -3.86 12.51
CA ILE A 265 -22.65 -4.12 13.09
C ILE A 265 -22.71 -5.25 14.13
N GLU A 266 -23.75 -5.29 14.96
CA GLU A 266 -23.85 -6.27 16.07
C GLU A 266 -24.35 -7.65 15.65
N GLN A 267 -25.26 -7.72 14.67
CA GLN A 267 -25.99 -8.95 14.33
C GLN A 267 -25.58 -9.55 13.00
N SER A 268 -24.76 -8.86 12.19
CA SER A 268 -24.36 -9.41 10.90
C SER A 268 -23.40 -10.59 11.09
N PRO A 269 -23.68 -11.76 10.48
CA PRO A 269 -22.76 -12.90 10.47
C PRO A 269 -21.54 -12.68 9.56
N VAL A 270 -21.57 -11.62 8.74
CA VAL A 270 -20.49 -11.17 7.86
C VAL A 270 -20.03 -9.77 8.32
N ASN A 271 -18.72 -9.52 8.39
CA ASN A 271 -18.17 -8.21 8.72
C ASN A 271 -18.39 -7.20 7.57
N ILE A 272 -19.64 -6.77 7.36
CA ILE A 272 -20.03 -5.79 6.33
C ILE A 272 -19.37 -4.43 6.61
N ASP A 273 -19.09 -4.15 7.87
CA ASP A 273 -18.36 -2.99 8.36
C ASP A 273 -16.92 -2.91 7.84
N ASP A 274 -16.21 -4.04 7.78
CA ASP A 274 -14.86 -4.12 7.19
C ASP A 274 -14.89 -3.75 5.69
N VAL A 275 -15.94 -4.17 4.97
CA VAL A 275 -16.13 -3.87 3.53
C VAL A 275 -16.34 -2.37 3.30
N LEU A 276 -17.21 -1.76 4.11
CA LEU A 276 -17.53 -0.34 3.98
C LEU A 276 -16.31 0.54 4.28
N LEU A 277 -15.53 0.16 5.28
CA LEU A 277 -14.30 0.87 5.59
C LEU A 277 -13.25 0.70 4.49
N ALA A 278 -13.11 -0.51 3.94
CA ALA A 278 -12.19 -0.77 2.84
C ALA A 278 -12.53 0.08 1.59
N ASP A 279 -13.81 0.20 1.24
CA ASP A 279 -14.26 1.07 0.15
C ASP A 279 -13.96 2.56 0.42
N LEU A 280 -14.20 3.01 1.66
CA LEU A 280 -13.93 4.40 2.05
C LEU A 280 -12.43 4.73 2.02
N LEU A 281 -11.57 3.79 2.41
CA LEU A 281 -10.12 3.92 2.29
C LEU A 281 -9.64 3.90 0.83
N ALA A 282 -10.28 3.10 -0.02
CA ALA A 282 -10.00 3.08 -1.45
C ALA A 282 -10.44 4.41 -2.12
N ASP A 283 -11.59 4.98 -1.75
CA ASP A 283 -11.98 6.33 -2.20
C ASP A 283 -10.98 7.40 -1.72
N LEU A 284 -10.53 7.31 -0.47
CA LEU A 284 -9.52 8.22 0.06
C LEU A 284 -8.24 8.18 -0.81
N ALA A 285 -7.77 7.00 -1.20
CA ALA A 285 -6.61 6.86 -2.07
C ALA A 285 -6.82 7.55 -3.44
N VAL A 286 -8.00 7.41 -4.04
CA VAL A 286 -8.38 8.15 -5.26
C VAL A 286 -8.39 9.66 -5.03
N LYS A 287 -8.88 10.14 -3.87
CA LYS A 287 -8.89 11.57 -3.54
C LYS A 287 -7.49 12.13 -3.34
N VAL A 288 -6.59 11.36 -2.74
CA VAL A 288 -5.17 11.74 -2.61
C VAL A 288 -4.55 11.88 -4.00
N ASP A 289 -4.79 10.92 -4.89
CA ASP A 289 -4.20 10.94 -6.23
C ASP A 289 -4.75 12.07 -7.10
N THR A 290 -6.07 12.27 -7.11
CA THR A 290 -6.70 13.41 -7.79
C THR A 290 -6.27 14.76 -7.20
N PHE A 291 -5.99 14.83 -5.89
CA PHE A 291 -5.40 16.00 -5.25
C PHE A 291 -4.01 16.32 -5.82
N VAL A 292 -3.18 15.28 -6.00
CA VAL A 292 -1.84 15.40 -6.59
C VAL A 292 -1.91 15.79 -8.07
N ILE A 293 -2.84 15.22 -8.84
CA ILE A 293 -2.91 15.45 -10.29
C ILE A 293 -3.52 16.81 -10.62
N ASN A 294 -4.72 17.11 -10.12
CA ASN A 294 -5.57 18.17 -10.67
C ASN A 294 -6.14 19.16 -9.65
N ASN A 295 -5.69 19.17 -8.39
CA ASN A 295 -6.19 20.18 -7.46
C ASN A 295 -5.81 21.60 -7.92
N ASN A 296 -6.70 22.57 -7.71
CA ASN A 296 -6.55 23.93 -8.23
C ASN A 296 -6.67 25.01 -7.13
N ALA A 297 -6.62 24.62 -5.86
CA ALA A 297 -6.62 25.59 -4.77
C ALA A 297 -5.26 26.29 -4.60
N ALA A 298 -5.28 27.52 -4.11
CA ALA A 298 -4.06 28.27 -3.79
C ALA A 298 -3.19 27.48 -2.80
N ASN A 299 -1.87 27.44 -3.04
CA ASN A 299 -0.88 26.68 -2.26
C ASN A 299 -1.18 25.19 -2.11
N LYS A 300 -2.03 24.61 -2.98
CA LYS A 300 -2.39 23.19 -3.02
C LYS A 300 -2.48 22.70 -4.47
N ARG A 301 -1.74 23.31 -5.40
CA ARG A 301 -1.87 23.05 -6.84
C ARG A 301 -1.38 21.65 -7.17
N GLY A 302 -2.20 20.85 -7.83
CA GLY A 302 -1.78 19.59 -8.45
C GLY A 302 -0.88 19.84 -9.66
N LEU A 303 -0.25 18.78 -10.18
CA LEU A 303 0.74 18.85 -11.26
C LEU A 303 0.22 19.58 -12.51
N LEU A 304 -1.07 19.44 -12.82
CA LEU A 304 -1.70 20.09 -13.99
C LEU A 304 -1.88 21.61 -13.84
N ASN A 305 -1.87 22.13 -12.63
CA ASN A 305 -2.26 23.51 -12.31
C ASN A 305 -1.12 24.33 -11.68
N VAL A 306 0.12 23.82 -11.71
CA VAL A 306 1.29 24.54 -11.18
C VAL A 306 1.57 25.78 -12.04
N SER A 307 1.67 26.94 -11.41
CA SER A 307 2.07 28.16 -12.10
C SER A 307 3.54 28.10 -12.53
N GLY A 308 3.83 28.46 -13.78
CA GLY A 308 5.19 28.48 -14.34
C GLY A 308 5.71 27.14 -14.84
N LEU A 309 4.87 26.09 -14.88
CA LEU A 309 5.21 24.82 -15.52
C LEU A 309 5.49 24.98 -17.02
N ASN A 310 6.04 23.94 -17.65
CA ASN A 310 6.25 23.92 -19.09
C ASN A 310 4.97 23.49 -19.80
N ALA A 311 4.27 24.45 -20.40
CA ALA A 311 3.01 24.21 -21.09
C ALA A 311 3.30 23.94 -22.58
N ILE A 312 2.98 22.73 -23.04
CA ILE A 312 3.22 22.30 -24.41
C ILE A 312 1.88 22.13 -25.11
N SER A 313 1.69 22.90 -26.16
CA SER A 313 0.47 22.84 -26.96
C SER A 313 0.59 21.79 -28.06
N TYR A 314 -0.36 20.88 -28.07
CA TYR A 314 -0.63 19.95 -29.17
C TYR A 314 -2.04 20.19 -29.69
N THR A 315 -2.13 20.94 -30.78
CA THR A 315 -3.38 21.31 -31.42
C THR A 315 -3.43 20.65 -32.79
N ASP A 316 -4.35 19.72 -32.95
CA ASP A 316 -4.60 19.02 -34.20
C ASP A 316 -6.10 18.69 -34.31
N ALA A 317 -6.60 18.61 -35.55
CA ALA A 317 -7.94 18.12 -35.87
C ALA A 317 -7.93 16.63 -36.26
N SER A 318 -6.77 16.07 -36.63
CA SER A 318 -6.60 14.66 -37.01
C SER A 318 -5.36 14.07 -36.33
N PRO A 319 -5.33 14.06 -34.99
CA PRO A 319 -4.13 13.71 -34.25
C PRO A 319 -3.66 12.28 -34.53
N THR A 320 -2.36 12.12 -34.69
CA THR A 320 -1.69 10.83 -34.83
C THR A 320 -0.67 10.58 -33.72
N VAL A 321 -0.32 9.32 -33.47
CA VAL A 321 0.73 8.96 -32.49
C VAL A 321 2.09 9.49 -32.92
N GLY A 322 2.35 9.56 -34.24
CA GLY A 322 3.56 10.14 -34.80
C GLY A 322 3.72 11.63 -34.46
N GLU A 323 2.63 12.38 -34.36
CA GLU A 323 2.62 13.79 -33.98
C GLU A 323 2.69 14.02 -32.47
N LEU A 324 2.17 13.08 -31.66
CA LEU A 324 2.37 13.12 -30.20
C LEU A 324 3.84 12.88 -29.82
N TYR A 325 4.54 12.02 -30.55
CA TYR A 325 5.92 11.64 -30.26
C TYR A 325 6.90 12.83 -30.10
N PRO A 326 6.99 13.80 -31.03
CA PRO A 326 7.86 14.96 -30.87
C PRO A 326 7.39 15.90 -29.74
N LYS A 327 6.10 15.91 -29.37
CA LYS A 327 5.61 16.70 -28.23
C LYS A 327 6.10 16.16 -26.90
N LEU A 328 6.25 14.83 -26.79
CA LEU A 328 6.92 14.21 -25.63
C LEU A 328 8.41 14.54 -25.58
N ALA A 329 9.09 14.57 -26.73
CA ALA A 329 10.48 15.03 -26.78
C ALA A 329 10.62 16.51 -26.36
N ASP A 330 9.67 17.37 -26.78
CA ASP A 330 9.60 18.77 -26.33
C ASP A 330 9.20 18.90 -24.84
N ALA A 331 8.52 17.92 -24.27
CA ALA A 331 8.29 17.88 -22.83
C ALA A 331 9.58 17.62 -22.05
N ILE A 332 10.42 16.73 -22.58
CA ILE A 332 11.68 16.33 -21.97
C ILE A 332 12.74 17.43 -22.12
N GLN A 333 12.92 18.02 -23.31
CA GLN A 333 13.95 19.05 -23.49
C GLN A 333 13.66 20.30 -22.65
N GLN A 334 12.39 20.71 -22.47
CA GLN A 334 12.06 21.89 -21.65
C GLN A 334 12.36 21.66 -20.17
N ILE A 335 12.28 20.42 -19.70
CA ILE A 335 12.78 20.05 -18.36
C ILE A 335 14.30 20.11 -18.34
N HIS A 336 14.98 19.55 -19.36
CA HIS A 336 16.44 19.59 -19.42
C HIS A 336 16.99 21.03 -19.48
N THR A 337 16.33 21.95 -20.18
CA THR A 337 16.78 23.35 -20.32
C THR A 337 16.27 24.27 -19.22
N GLY A 338 15.08 24.00 -18.67
CA GLY A 338 14.48 24.82 -17.61
C GLY A 338 14.90 24.40 -16.20
N ARG A 339 15.07 23.10 -15.96
CA ARG A 339 15.44 22.53 -14.66
C ARG A 339 16.91 22.11 -14.58
N PHE A 340 17.58 21.94 -15.71
CA PHE A 340 18.97 21.45 -15.83
C PHE A 340 19.18 20.04 -15.26
N MET A 341 18.13 19.23 -15.22
CA MET A 341 18.16 17.84 -14.76
C MET A 341 17.21 16.99 -15.61
N ALA A 342 17.39 15.68 -15.62
CA ALA A 342 16.57 14.75 -16.40
C ALA A 342 15.17 14.53 -15.82
N ALA A 343 14.17 14.37 -16.68
CA ALA A 343 12.86 13.85 -16.30
C ALA A 343 12.94 12.35 -15.94
N ASP A 344 11.99 11.84 -15.15
CA ASP A 344 12.01 10.44 -14.70
C ASP A 344 10.73 9.65 -15.02
N HIS A 345 9.58 10.29 -15.20
CA HIS A 345 8.31 9.60 -15.44
C HIS A 345 7.45 10.32 -16.49
N ILE A 346 6.72 9.52 -17.27
CA ILE A 346 5.61 9.98 -18.12
C ILE A 346 4.31 9.41 -17.54
N PHE A 347 3.33 10.26 -17.27
CA PHE A 347 2.00 9.87 -16.80
C PHE A 347 0.94 10.22 -17.85
N MET A 348 0.06 9.27 -18.15
CA MET A 348 -1.04 9.47 -19.09
C MET A 348 -2.27 8.65 -18.70
N HIS A 349 -3.44 9.02 -19.21
CA HIS A 349 -4.65 8.22 -18.98
C HIS A 349 -4.56 6.88 -19.75
N PRO A 350 -5.08 5.75 -19.22
CA PRO A 350 -5.05 4.45 -19.90
C PRO A 350 -5.58 4.47 -21.34
N ARG A 351 -6.63 5.27 -21.60
CA ARG A 351 -7.18 5.49 -22.96
C ARG A 351 -6.13 5.97 -23.97
N ARG A 352 -5.19 6.82 -23.53
CA ARG A 352 -4.12 7.37 -24.36
C ARG A 352 -3.07 6.35 -24.68
N TRP A 353 -2.72 5.54 -23.69
CA TRP A 353 -1.81 4.41 -23.88
C TRP A 353 -2.43 3.38 -24.83
N ALA A 354 -3.70 3.04 -24.67
CA ALA A 354 -4.41 2.15 -25.58
C ALA A 354 -4.40 2.66 -27.03
N TRP A 355 -4.54 3.97 -27.24
CA TRP A 355 -4.41 4.59 -28.57
C TRP A 355 -3.00 4.46 -29.15
N ILE A 356 -1.96 4.62 -28.33
CA ILE A 356 -0.56 4.38 -28.73
C ILE A 356 -0.33 2.91 -29.10
N MET A 357 -0.94 1.99 -28.35
CA MET A 357 -0.89 0.54 -28.57
C MET A 357 -1.57 0.10 -29.87
N ALA A 358 -2.69 0.73 -30.22
CA ALA A 358 -3.46 0.40 -31.42
C ALA A 358 -2.85 0.98 -32.70
N ALA A 359 -1.95 1.97 -32.58
CA ALA A 359 -1.44 2.68 -33.74
C ALA A 359 -0.44 1.86 -34.57
N VAL A 360 -0.62 1.93 -35.88
CA VAL A 360 0.24 1.31 -36.89
C VAL A 360 0.83 2.38 -37.81
N ASP A 361 1.98 2.10 -38.42
CA ASP A 361 2.56 2.96 -39.44
C ASP A 361 1.92 2.77 -40.83
N THR A 362 2.40 3.50 -41.83
CA THR A 362 1.92 3.43 -43.23
C THR A 362 2.17 2.08 -43.91
N GLN A 363 2.99 1.21 -43.31
CA GLN A 363 3.28 -0.14 -43.76
C GLN A 363 2.58 -1.20 -42.88
N SER A 364 1.60 -0.78 -42.07
CA SER A 364 0.83 -1.62 -41.15
C SER A 364 1.68 -2.29 -40.06
N ARG A 365 2.81 -1.70 -39.67
CA ARG A 365 3.62 -2.17 -38.54
C ARG A 365 3.17 -1.49 -37.25
N PRO A 366 2.97 -2.22 -36.14
CA PRO A 366 2.62 -1.61 -34.85
C PRO A 366 3.71 -0.65 -34.35
N LEU A 367 3.30 0.53 -33.89
CA LEU A 367 4.21 1.57 -33.36
C LEU A 367 4.65 1.29 -31.92
N ALA A 368 3.84 0.54 -31.16
CA ALA A 368 4.16 0.05 -29.84
C ALA A 368 4.21 -1.47 -29.85
N VAL A 369 5.35 -2.06 -29.47
CA VAL A 369 5.55 -3.51 -29.49
C VAL A 369 6.11 -4.02 -28.16
N PRO A 370 5.86 -5.29 -27.79
CA PRO A 370 6.40 -5.89 -26.57
C PRO A 370 7.92 -5.77 -26.47
N ALA A 371 8.42 -5.32 -25.31
CA ALA A 371 9.84 -5.15 -25.05
C ALA A 371 10.65 -6.46 -25.18
N ALA A 372 9.99 -7.61 -24.98
CA ALA A 372 10.59 -8.94 -25.12
C ALA A 372 11.11 -9.27 -26.53
N ASN A 373 10.65 -8.53 -27.56
CA ASN A 373 10.96 -8.84 -28.95
C ASN A 373 12.18 -8.09 -29.52
N ALA A 374 13.03 -7.48 -28.67
CA ALA A 374 14.20 -6.66 -29.07
C ALA A 374 13.89 -5.70 -30.24
N PRO A 375 12.89 -4.82 -30.09
CA PRO A 375 12.29 -4.15 -31.23
C PRO A 375 13.21 -3.08 -31.86
N GLN A 376 13.22 -3.03 -33.19
CA GLN A 376 13.90 -1.98 -33.95
C GLN A 376 12.88 -0.98 -34.51
N ASN A 377 13.18 0.32 -34.42
CA ASN A 377 12.41 1.43 -34.99
C ASN A 377 10.95 1.56 -34.48
N VAL A 378 10.76 1.50 -33.16
CA VAL A 378 9.43 1.60 -32.52
C VAL A 378 9.33 2.83 -31.61
N ILE A 379 8.12 3.37 -31.49
CA ILE A 379 7.84 4.59 -30.72
C ILE A 379 7.72 4.30 -29.23
N ALA A 380 7.20 3.11 -28.87
CA ALA A 380 7.05 2.68 -27.49
C ALA A 380 7.36 1.19 -27.32
N ALA A 381 7.94 0.84 -26.17
CA ALA A 381 8.15 -0.55 -25.77
C ALA A 381 7.15 -0.92 -24.67
N VAL A 382 6.38 -1.98 -24.90
CA VAL A 382 5.29 -2.41 -24.01
C VAL A 382 5.85 -3.37 -22.97
N GLY A 383 5.60 -3.07 -21.70
CA GLY A 383 5.98 -3.92 -20.57
C GLY A 383 4.86 -4.89 -20.21
N THR A 384 3.69 -4.35 -19.85
CA THR A 384 2.52 -5.11 -19.39
C THR A 384 1.23 -4.42 -19.82
N VAL A 385 0.19 -5.20 -20.13
CA VAL A 385 -1.17 -4.66 -20.26
C VAL A 385 -1.73 -4.52 -18.84
N ALA A 386 -1.61 -3.31 -18.29
CA ALA A 386 -2.11 -2.97 -16.96
C ALA A 386 -3.18 -1.87 -17.07
N ALA A 387 -4.26 -1.99 -16.27
CA ALA A 387 -5.29 -0.96 -16.17
C ALA A 387 -4.76 0.34 -15.53
N GLU A 388 -3.73 0.20 -14.70
CA GLU A 388 -3.06 1.26 -13.95
C GLU A 388 -1.62 0.83 -13.63
N GLY A 389 -0.73 1.80 -13.41
CA GLY A 389 0.66 1.52 -13.09
C GLY A 389 1.57 1.50 -14.31
N PHE A 390 2.69 0.79 -14.22
CA PHE A 390 3.69 0.74 -15.29
C PHE A 390 3.15 -0.02 -16.50
N VAL A 391 3.28 0.56 -17.70
CA VAL A 391 2.80 -0.05 -18.95
C VAL A 391 3.88 -0.24 -20.00
N GLY A 392 4.98 0.50 -19.91
CA GLY A 392 6.01 0.49 -20.94
C GLY A 392 6.98 1.64 -20.80
N SER A 393 7.76 1.89 -21.86
CA SER A 393 8.68 3.02 -21.91
C SER A 393 8.61 3.75 -23.26
N MET A 394 8.84 5.06 -23.22
CA MET A 394 8.91 5.97 -24.37
C MET A 394 10.02 6.99 -24.13
N HIS A 395 10.80 7.33 -25.17
CA HIS A 395 11.92 8.30 -25.06
C HIS A 395 12.94 7.96 -23.95
N GLY A 396 13.09 6.67 -23.62
CA GLY A 396 13.96 6.21 -22.53
C GLY A 396 13.41 6.43 -21.12
N LEU A 397 12.15 6.88 -20.98
CA LEU A 397 11.46 7.07 -19.70
C LEU A 397 10.36 6.03 -19.50
N PRO A 398 10.12 5.57 -18.26
CA PRO A 398 8.99 4.71 -17.95
C PRO A 398 7.66 5.48 -18.06
N VAL A 399 6.67 4.82 -18.65
CA VAL A 399 5.30 5.30 -18.80
C VAL A 399 4.42 4.62 -17.76
N PHE A 400 3.70 5.44 -17.02
CA PHE A 400 2.69 5.03 -16.05
C PHE A 400 1.32 5.50 -16.50
N VAL A 401 0.32 4.62 -16.40
CA VAL A 401 -1.07 4.97 -16.64
C VAL A 401 -1.83 5.12 -15.34
N ASP A 402 -2.64 6.16 -15.28
CA ASP A 402 -3.47 6.46 -14.13
C ASP A 402 -4.89 6.87 -14.58
N PRO A 403 -5.94 6.09 -14.25
CA PRO A 403 -7.32 6.42 -14.57
C PRO A 403 -7.83 7.71 -13.89
N ASN A 404 -7.16 8.22 -12.86
CA ASN A 404 -7.55 9.45 -12.18
C ASN A 404 -7.16 10.71 -12.96
N ILE A 405 -6.35 10.60 -14.03
CA ILE A 405 -6.05 11.72 -14.92
C ILE A 405 -7.36 12.17 -15.61
N PRO A 406 -7.80 13.43 -15.43
CA PRO A 406 -9.09 13.85 -15.95
C PRO A 406 -9.15 13.79 -17.47
N VAL A 407 -10.29 13.32 -17.98
CA VAL A 407 -10.60 13.17 -19.41
C VAL A 407 -11.55 14.24 -19.95
N ASN A 408 -11.96 15.15 -19.08
CA ASN A 408 -12.95 16.19 -19.31
C ASN A 408 -12.32 17.60 -19.35
N LEU A 409 -11.04 17.70 -19.71
CA LEU A 409 -10.32 18.96 -19.79
C LEU A 409 -10.51 19.61 -21.17
N GLY A 410 -9.93 20.80 -21.34
CA GLY A 410 -9.95 21.55 -22.60
C GLY A 410 -11.31 22.21 -22.88
N ALA A 411 -11.37 23.02 -23.94
CA ALA A 411 -12.59 23.74 -24.32
C ALA A 411 -13.75 22.80 -24.70
N GLY A 412 -13.42 21.63 -25.26
CA GLY A 412 -14.39 20.59 -25.65
C GLY A 412 -14.76 19.62 -24.53
N THR A 413 -14.24 19.79 -23.31
CA THR A 413 -14.47 18.89 -22.15
C THR A 413 -14.23 17.41 -22.44
N ASN A 414 -13.22 17.12 -23.27
CA ASN A 414 -12.93 15.78 -23.77
C ASN A 414 -11.42 15.50 -23.89
N GLU A 415 -10.58 16.36 -23.32
CA GLU A 415 -9.12 16.27 -23.36
C GLU A 415 -8.58 15.46 -22.17
N ASP A 416 -7.62 14.57 -22.43
CA ASP A 416 -6.76 13.95 -21.42
C ASP A 416 -5.35 14.51 -21.53
N ARG A 417 -4.82 15.09 -20.46
CA ARG A 417 -3.48 15.69 -20.49
C ARG A 417 -2.40 14.65 -20.20
N VAL A 418 -1.25 14.82 -20.84
CA VAL A 418 -0.06 13.99 -20.57
C VAL A 418 0.91 14.81 -19.72
N ILE A 419 1.40 14.20 -18.64
CA ILE A 419 2.32 14.84 -17.70
C ILE A 419 3.68 14.17 -17.83
N VAL A 420 4.71 14.97 -18.10
CA VAL A 420 6.10 14.53 -17.99
C VAL A 420 6.70 15.27 -16.81
N ALA A 421 7.23 14.55 -15.83
CA ALA A 421 7.73 15.18 -14.63
C ALA A 421 9.02 14.52 -14.15
N ARG A 422 9.72 15.25 -13.30
CA ARG A 422 10.69 14.69 -12.38
C ARG A 422 10.05 14.51 -10.99
N ALA A 423 9.57 13.32 -10.71
CA ALA A 423 8.80 13.00 -9.50
C ALA A 423 9.58 13.29 -8.20
N ASN A 424 10.91 13.15 -8.23
CA ASN A 424 11.77 13.47 -7.08
C ASN A 424 11.80 14.96 -6.67
N ASP A 425 11.47 15.88 -7.59
CA ASP A 425 11.42 17.32 -7.32
C ASP A 425 10.07 17.74 -6.70
N VAL A 426 9.05 16.89 -6.80
CA VAL A 426 7.72 17.06 -6.19
C VAL A 426 7.67 16.30 -4.87
N ILE A 427 7.26 16.98 -3.80
CA ILE A 427 7.19 16.37 -2.46
C ILE A 427 5.72 16.27 -2.06
N LEU A 428 5.31 15.05 -1.73
CA LEU A 428 4.00 14.76 -1.16
C LEU A 428 4.20 14.51 0.34
N TYR A 429 3.56 15.34 1.17
CA TYR A 429 3.52 15.15 2.61
C TYR A 429 2.18 14.53 3.00
N GLU A 430 2.22 13.40 3.68
CA GLU A 430 1.03 12.63 4.09
C GLU A 430 1.10 12.30 5.56
N SER A 431 -0.05 12.38 6.24
CA SER A 431 -0.25 11.72 7.53
C SER A 431 -0.71 10.28 7.30
N LEU A 432 -0.63 9.42 8.32
CA LEU A 432 -1.33 8.14 8.25
C LEU A 432 -2.86 8.37 8.15
N PRO A 433 -3.59 7.56 7.38
CA PRO A 433 -5.05 7.60 7.37
C PRO A 433 -5.56 7.24 8.76
N ARG A 434 -6.52 8.02 9.26
CA ARG A 434 -7.14 7.85 10.56
C ARG A 434 -8.61 7.55 10.38
N ALA A 435 -9.13 6.67 11.22
CA ALA A 435 -10.52 6.28 11.24
C ALA A 435 -11.09 6.42 12.65
N GLU A 436 -12.34 6.89 12.73
CA GLU A 436 -13.06 7.23 13.94
C GLU A 436 -14.53 6.78 13.83
N ALA A 437 -15.16 6.48 14.97
CA ALA A 437 -16.57 6.12 15.04
C ALA A 437 -17.33 7.02 16.03
N PHE A 438 -18.49 7.55 15.63
CA PHE A 438 -19.32 8.46 16.42
C PHE A 438 -20.78 8.02 16.46
N ARG A 439 -21.43 8.11 17.63
CA ARG A 439 -22.87 7.83 17.82
C ARG A 439 -23.73 9.10 17.94
N GLU A 440 -23.17 10.17 18.50
CA GLU A 440 -23.96 11.26 19.10
C GLU A 440 -24.66 12.26 18.15
N PRO A 441 -24.53 12.23 16.80
CA PRO A 441 -25.52 12.87 15.94
C PRO A 441 -26.69 11.94 15.53
N LEU A 442 -26.56 10.61 15.71
CA LEU A 442 -27.49 9.61 15.16
C LEU A 442 -28.02 8.62 16.20
N ALA A 443 -27.86 8.94 17.48
CA ALA A 443 -28.31 8.09 18.59
C ALA A 443 -29.83 7.81 18.53
N ALA A 444 -30.62 8.77 18.05
CA ALA A 444 -32.07 8.62 17.86
C ALA A 444 -32.47 7.65 16.74
N GLN A 445 -31.53 7.25 15.88
CA GLN A 445 -31.78 6.41 14.70
C GLN A 445 -31.13 5.02 14.82
N MET A 446 -30.52 4.69 15.96
CA MET A 446 -29.72 3.47 16.14
C MET A 446 -28.63 3.28 15.06
N SER A 447 -27.94 4.36 14.72
CA SER A 447 -26.86 4.35 13.71
C SER A 447 -25.53 4.86 14.27
N VAL A 448 -24.46 4.43 13.61
CA VAL A 448 -23.06 4.76 13.86
C VAL A 448 -22.51 5.50 12.64
N LEU A 449 -21.81 6.62 12.87
CA LEU A 449 -21.06 7.33 11.85
C LEU A 449 -19.60 6.88 11.90
N LEU A 450 -19.14 6.25 10.83
CA LEU A 450 -17.73 5.97 10.59
C LEU A 450 -17.13 7.13 9.79
N ARG A 451 -16.02 7.69 10.25
CA ARG A 451 -15.29 8.78 9.57
C ARG A 451 -13.86 8.34 9.30
N VAL A 452 -13.40 8.54 8.08
CA VAL A 452 -12.00 8.35 7.68
C VAL A 452 -11.46 9.68 7.21
N TYR A 453 -10.24 10.03 7.60
CA TYR A 453 -9.58 11.22 7.10
C TYR A 453 -8.05 11.09 7.06
N GLU A 454 -7.44 11.92 6.22
CA GLU A 454 -6.00 12.04 6.04
C GLU A 454 -5.64 13.51 5.78
N TYR A 455 -4.49 13.94 6.30
CA TYR A 455 -3.91 15.25 6.03
C TYR A 455 -2.84 15.14 4.95
N VAL A 456 -2.98 15.94 3.90
CA VAL A 456 -2.05 15.94 2.76
C VAL A 456 -1.58 17.35 2.43
N ALA A 457 -0.31 17.50 2.05
CA ALA A 457 0.24 18.73 1.51
C ALA A 457 1.18 18.43 0.34
N LEU A 458 1.15 19.28 -0.69
CA LEU A 458 1.91 19.04 -1.92
C LEU A 458 2.80 20.24 -2.28
N HIS A 459 4.10 19.98 -2.38
CA HIS A 459 5.08 20.91 -2.92
C HIS A 459 5.37 20.62 -4.40
N SER A 460 4.38 20.83 -5.25
CA SER A 460 4.52 20.76 -6.71
C SER A 460 5.17 22.03 -7.29
N ALA A 461 4.95 23.18 -6.66
CA ALA A 461 5.43 24.49 -7.12
C ALA A 461 6.87 24.83 -6.71
N ARG A 462 7.61 23.88 -6.11
CA ARG A 462 9.02 24.09 -5.70
C ARG A 462 9.92 24.33 -6.91
N TYR A 463 9.77 23.49 -7.93
CA TYR A 463 10.45 23.61 -9.22
C TYR A 463 9.44 23.43 -10.36
N PRO A 464 8.65 24.47 -10.71
CA PRO A 464 7.64 24.34 -11.75
C PRO A 464 8.19 23.82 -13.09
N LYS A 465 9.44 24.19 -13.41
CA LYS A 465 10.16 23.75 -14.62
C LYS A 465 10.59 22.28 -14.64
N SER A 466 10.38 21.53 -13.56
CA SER A 466 10.54 20.07 -13.55
C SER A 466 9.27 19.32 -13.98
N ILE A 467 8.20 20.05 -14.33
CA ILE A 467 6.91 19.52 -14.76
C ILE A 467 6.60 20.11 -16.14
N SER A 468 6.30 19.24 -17.09
CA SER A 468 5.81 19.57 -18.42
C SER A 468 4.44 18.95 -18.63
N VAL A 469 3.49 19.74 -19.12
CA VAL A 469 2.12 19.29 -19.39
C VAL A 469 1.83 19.50 -20.86
N ILE A 470 1.51 18.41 -21.55
CA ILE A 470 1.03 18.44 -22.92
C ILE A 470 -0.49 18.56 -22.88
N SER A 471 -1.02 19.55 -23.60
CA SER A 471 -2.44 19.89 -23.64
C SER A 471 -2.86 20.40 -25.02
N GLY A 472 -4.16 20.39 -25.29
CA GLY A 472 -4.75 20.89 -26.54
C GLY A 472 -5.57 19.85 -27.31
N THR A 473 -6.11 20.25 -28.46
CA THR A 473 -7.08 19.44 -29.22
C THR A 473 -6.50 18.16 -29.80
N GLY A 474 -5.18 18.04 -29.91
CA GLY A 474 -4.54 16.77 -30.29
C GLY A 474 -4.67 15.67 -29.23
N LEU A 475 -5.14 16.03 -28.04
CA LEU A 475 -5.38 15.12 -26.91
C LEU A 475 -6.87 14.93 -26.59
N ILE A 476 -7.77 15.19 -27.55
CA ILE A 476 -9.18 14.77 -27.42
C ILE A 476 -9.31 13.25 -27.36
N ALA A 477 -10.50 12.78 -26.97
CA ALA A 477 -10.86 11.36 -26.92
C ALA A 477 -10.42 10.61 -28.19
N PRO A 478 -9.51 9.62 -28.07
CA PRO A 478 -9.02 8.87 -29.22
C PRO A 478 -10.11 8.03 -29.90
N THR A 479 -9.97 7.85 -31.21
CA THR A 479 -10.69 6.85 -32.00
C THR A 479 -9.77 5.67 -32.28
N PHE A 480 -10.32 4.44 -32.30
CA PHE A 480 -9.57 3.19 -32.48
C PHE A 480 -9.75 2.59 -33.86
#